data_AF-A0A0A9YKY2-F1
#
_entry.id   AF-A0A0A9YKY2-F1
#
_cell.length_a   1.000
_cell.length_b   1.000
_cell.length_c   1.000
_cell.angle_alpha   90.00
_cell.angle_beta   90.00
_cell.angle_gamma   90.00
#
_symmetry.space_group_name_H-M   'P 1'
#
loop_
_entity.id
_entity.type
_entity.pdbx_description
1 polymer ?
#
loop_
_entity_poly.entity_id
_entity_poly.type
_entity_poly.pdbx_seq_one_letter_code
_entity_poly.pdbx_strand_id
1 'polypeptide(L)'
;MLWRRTPKFGFPRRIPKQRLTPVTLQRILQYIQLGKLSTEITMLDLLSCRITHGVKYGIKVVGSAAPITAPIPAIHMQVTHTSDSVRRIIEDHGGSVNFVYFNRLNIDRMKGSALRDRSSDPWKEHLVYPCIRTKFANQSPKVARQTTPPPRLRLRYELQSSGKSGWSNQREVLAIMYVRKSRKSHKRL
;
A
#
# COMPACT_ATOMS: atom_id res chain seq x y z
N MET A 1 31.77 13.24 -37.96
CA MET A 1 30.84 12.53 -37.05
C MET A 1 30.42 13.45 -35.91
N LEU A 2 29.13 13.80 -35.82
CA LEU A 2 28.58 14.76 -34.85
C LEU A 2 28.70 14.28 -33.39
N TRP A 3 28.50 12.99 -33.13
CA TRP A 3 28.53 12.39 -31.78
C TRP A 3 29.89 12.43 -31.08
N ARG A 4 30.99 12.64 -31.83
CA ARG A 4 32.34 12.83 -31.28
C ARG A 4 32.62 14.29 -30.89
N ARG A 5 31.87 15.24 -31.45
CA ARG A 5 32.04 16.69 -31.22
C ARG A 5 31.16 17.18 -30.08
N THR A 6 30.01 16.55 -29.85
CA THR A 6 29.13 16.87 -28.72
C THR A 6 29.63 16.20 -27.44
N PRO A 7 29.82 16.94 -26.33
CA PRO A 7 30.21 16.34 -25.07
C PRO A 7 29.08 15.46 -24.51
N LYS A 8 29.42 14.51 -23.66
CA LYS A 8 28.43 13.68 -22.97
C LYS A 8 27.69 14.53 -21.93
N PHE A 9 26.42 14.83 -22.19
CA PHE A 9 25.58 15.55 -21.24
C PHE A 9 24.87 14.61 -20.26
N GLY A 10 24.99 14.93 -18.97
CA GLY A 10 24.31 14.23 -17.89
C GLY A 10 24.94 12.88 -17.52
N PHE A 11 24.33 12.25 -16.51
CA PHE A 11 24.71 10.93 -16.02
C PHE A 11 23.43 10.11 -15.73
N PRO A 12 23.42 8.80 -16.01
CA PRO A 12 22.32 7.95 -15.58
C PRO A 12 22.30 7.91 -14.05
N ARG A 13 21.13 8.12 -13.45
CA ARG A 13 20.97 7.96 -12.00
C ARG A 13 21.13 6.48 -11.64
N ARG A 14 21.96 6.17 -10.64
CA ARG A 14 22.15 4.79 -10.12
C ARG A 14 20.84 4.16 -9.67
N ILE A 15 19.97 4.96 -9.05
CA ILE A 15 18.62 4.54 -8.67
C ILE A 15 17.63 5.20 -9.64
N PRO A 16 16.91 4.42 -10.45
CA PRO A 16 15.93 4.99 -11.38
C PRO A 16 14.81 5.64 -10.60
N LYS A 17 14.41 6.85 -11.03
CA LYS A 17 13.25 7.54 -10.45
C LYS A 17 12.00 6.67 -10.66
N GLN A 18 11.26 6.44 -9.58
CA GLN A 18 9.99 5.74 -9.64
C GLN A 18 9.01 6.61 -10.45
N ARG A 19 8.68 6.15 -11.66
CA ARG A 19 7.76 6.86 -12.55
C ARG A 19 6.33 6.49 -12.17
N LEU A 20 5.59 7.48 -11.68
CA LEU A 20 4.16 7.32 -11.40
C LEU A 20 3.38 7.38 -12.71
N THR A 21 2.34 6.56 -12.82
CA THR A 21 1.46 6.56 -13.99
C THR A 21 0.55 7.78 -13.91
N PRO A 22 0.59 8.70 -14.89
CA PRO A 22 -0.26 9.89 -14.87
C PRO A 22 -1.72 9.53 -15.20
N VAL A 23 -2.66 10.11 -14.46
CA VAL A 23 -4.10 10.03 -14.71
C VAL A 23 -4.68 11.42 -14.73
N THR A 24 -5.41 11.76 -15.79
CA THR A 24 -6.04 13.07 -15.89
C THR A 24 -7.32 13.12 -15.06
N LEU A 25 -7.56 14.24 -14.36
CA LEU A 25 -8.80 14.46 -13.59
C LEU A 25 -10.04 14.33 -14.49
N GLN A 26 -9.99 14.84 -15.72
CA GLN A 26 -11.07 14.74 -16.70
C GLN A 26 -11.50 13.29 -16.98
N ARG A 27 -10.52 12.37 -17.08
CA ARG A 27 -10.81 10.95 -17.32
C ARG A 27 -11.50 10.32 -16.10
N ILE A 28 -11.12 10.72 -14.89
CA ILE A 28 -11.80 10.27 -13.66
C ILE A 28 -13.27 10.74 -13.67
N LEU A 29 -13.51 12.01 -13.98
CA LEU A 29 -14.85 12.59 -14.04
C LEU A 29 -15.74 11.88 -15.07
N GLN A 30 -15.20 11.58 -16.26
CA GLN A 30 -15.92 10.80 -17.27
C GLN A 30 -16.34 9.43 -16.75
N TYR A 31 -15.49 8.75 -15.97
CA TYR A 31 -15.84 7.45 -15.39
C TYR A 31 -16.90 7.55 -14.29
N ILE A 32 -16.92 8.64 -13.54
CA ILE A 32 -17.98 8.92 -12.57
C ILE A 32 -19.31 9.17 -13.30
N GLN A 33 -19.30 9.98 -14.36
CA GLN A 33 -20.50 10.24 -15.18
C GLN A 33 -21.06 8.95 -15.82
N LEU A 34 -20.18 8.05 -16.23
CA LEU A 34 -20.56 6.73 -16.75
C LEU A 34 -21.05 5.76 -15.67
N GLY A 35 -21.03 6.13 -14.38
CA GLY A 35 -21.40 5.26 -13.27
C GLY A 35 -20.42 4.12 -13.01
N LYS A 36 -19.21 4.17 -13.59
CA LYS A 36 -18.16 3.15 -13.41
C LYS A 36 -17.33 3.36 -12.16
N LEU A 37 -17.34 4.56 -11.60
CA LEU A 37 -16.54 4.95 -10.44
C LEU A 37 -17.44 5.73 -9.46
N SER A 38 -17.25 5.47 -8.16
CA SER A 38 -17.88 6.22 -7.07
C SER A 38 -17.16 7.56 -6.81
N THR A 39 -17.77 8.40 -5.97
CA THR A 39 -17.18 9.66 -5.47
C THR A 39 -16.06 9.41 -4.44
N GLU A 40 -16.14 8.30 -3.69
CA GLU A 40 -15.04 7.77 -2.89
C GLU A 40 -14.16 6.89 -3.77
N ILE A 41 -12.93 7.34 -4.02
CA ILE A 41 -12.03 6.73 -5.00
C ILE A 41 -10.79 6.22 -4.29
N THR A 42 -10.61 4.90 -4.31
CA THR A 42 -9.35 4.28 -3.89
C THR A 42 -8.47 3.96 -5.09
N MET A 43 -7.18 3.76 -4.82
CA MET A 43 -6.22 3.26 -5.82
C MET A 43 -6.67 1.90 -6.42
N LEU A 44 -7.39 1.07 -5.66
CA LEU A 44 -7.94 -0.20 -6.16
C LEU A 44 -9.03 0.04 -7.20
N ASP A 45 -9.92 1.01 -6.95
CA ASP A 45 -11.02 1.33 -7.86
C ASP A 45 -10.48 1.78 -9.21
N LEU A 46 -9.47 2.66 -9.22
CA LEU A 46 -8.80 3.12 -10.44
C LEU A 46 -8.20 1.97 -11.27
N LEU A 47 -7.64 0.96 -10.60
CA LEU A 47 -7.09 -0.24 -11.26
C LEU A 47 -8.19 -1.19 -11.73
N SER A 48 -9.22 -1.40 -10.91
CA SER A 48 -10.33 -2.32 -11.21
C SER A 48 -11.20 -1.83 -12.36
N CYS A 49 -11.46 -0.52 -12.42
CA CYS A 49 -12.17 0.12 -13.52
C CYS A 49 -11.31 0.26 -14.78
N ARG A 50 -10.05 -0.18 -14.73
CA ARG A 50 -9.08 -0.10 -15.84
C ARG A 50 -8.97 1.31 -16.42
N ILE A 51 -9.01 2.33 -15.56
CA ILE A 51 -8.75 3.72 -15.98
C ILE A 51 -7.31 3.83 -16.49
N THR A 52 -6.38 3.07 -15.89
CA THR A 52 -4.99 2.94 -16.35
C THR A 52 -4.54 1.50 -16.41
N HIS A 53 -3.50 1.27 -17.22
CA HIS A 53 -2.85 -0.02 -17.38
C HIS A 53 -1.38 0.07 -16.96
N GLY A 54 -0.77 -1.06 -16.62
CA GLY A 54 0.69 -1.14 -16.42
C GLY A 54 1.25 -0.35 -15.22
N VAL A 55 0.43 -0.05 -14.21
CA VAL A 55 0.87 0.72 -13.03
C VAL A 55 1.95 -0.02 -12.26
N LYS A 56 3.17 0.53 -12.13
CA LYS A 56 4.30 -0.15 -11.46
C LYS A 56 4.61 0.41 -10.07
N TYR A 57 4.54 1.73 -9.91
CA TYR A 57 4.96 2.43 -8.69
C TYR A 57 3.82 3.21 -8.03
N GLY A 58 2.73 3.47 -8.76
CA GLY A 58 1.58 4.22 -8.27
C GLY A 58 1.00 5.12 -9.34
N ILE A 59 -0.06 5.82 -8.99
CA ILE A 59 -0.80 6.73 -9.86
C ILE A 59 -0.56 8.17 -9.40
N LYS A 60 -0.30 9.07 -10.34
CA LYS A 60 -0.27 10.51 -10.12
C LYS A 60 -1.46 11.15 -10.83
N VAL A 61 -2.33 11.83 -10.09
CA VAL A 61 -3.43 12.58 -10.70
C VAL A 61 -2.90 13.93 -11.19
N VAL A 62 -3.20 14.27 -12.43
CA VAL A 62 -2.73 15.47 -13.11
C VAL A 62 -3.89 16.23 -13.75
N GLY A 63 -3.70 17.53 -13.95
CA GLY A 63 -4.63 18.36 -14.70
C GLY A 63 -4.70 17.91 -16.16
N SER A 64 -5.84 18.16 -16.80
CA SER A 64 -5.96 18.06 -18.25
C SER A 64 -5.46 19.35 -18.90
N ALA A 65 -4.93 19.28 -20.12
CA ALA A 65 -4.66 20.46 -20.93
C ALA A 65 -5.97 21.07 -21.48
N ALA A 66 -7.01 20.25 -21.63
CA ALA A 66 -8.34 20.71 -22.03
C ALA A 66 -9.12 21.24 -20.81
N PRO A 67 -10.00 22.23 -21.01
CA PRO A 67 -10.89 22.69 -19.95
C PRO A 67 -11.77 21.53 -19.47
N ILE A 68 -12.02 21.50 -18.17
CA ILE A 68 -12.87 20.48 -17.56
C ILE A 68 -14.32 20.79 -17.94
N THR A 69 -14.89 19.96 -18.82
CA THR A 69 -16.29 20.13 -19.29
C THR A 69 -17.31 19.53 -18.33
N ALA A 70 -16.91 18.52 -17.54
CA ALA A 70 -17.80 17.79 -16.66
C ALA A 70 -18.01 18.53 -15.33
N PRO A 71 -19.23 18.53 -14.75
CA PRO A 71 -19.43 18.99 -13.39
C PRO A 71 -18.58 18.14 -12.43
N ILE A 72 -17.96 18.82 -11.47
CA ILE A 72 -17.05 18.19 -10.49
C ILE A 72 -17.85 17.92 -9.22
N PRO A 73 -18.18 16.65 -8.91
CA PRO A 73 -18.77 16.31 -7.63
C PRO A 73 -17.74 16.42 -6.50
N ALA A 74 -18.21 16.40 -5.25
CA ALA A 74 -17.31 16.25 -4.10
C ALA A 74 -16.63 14.87 -4.15
N ILE A 75 -15.34 14.86 -4.49
CA ILE A 75 -14.54 13.64 -4.68
C ILE A 75 -13.59 13.46 -3.50
N HIS A 76 -13.62 12.27 -2.90
CA HIS A 76 -12.69 11.88 -1.85
C HIS A 76 -11.76 10.81 -2.40
N MET A 77 -10.47 11.12 -2.58
CA MET A 77 -9.55 10.21 -3.26
C MET A 77 -8.33 9.82 -2.44
N GLN A 78 -7.91 8.56 -2.58
CA GLN A 78 -6.69 8.02 -2.02
C GLN A 78 -5.74 7.62 -3.15
N VAL A 79 -4.69 8.42 -3.35
CA VAL A 79 -3.73 8.25 -4.45
C VAL A 79 -2.29 8.43 -3.96
N THR A 80 -1.31 8.05 -4.77
CA THR A 80 0.11 8.21 -4.40
C THR A 80 0.51 9.68 -4.42
N HIS A 81 0.12 10.41 -5.46
CA HIS A 81 0.41 11.83 -5.62
C HIS A 81 -0.63 12.51 -6.52
N THR A 82 -0.70 13.83 -6.41
CA THR A 82 -1.55 14.69 -7.23
C THR A 82 -0.78 15.98 -7.54
N SER A 83 -1.06 16.63 -8.67
CA SER A 83 -0.56 17.99 -8.93
C SER A 83 -1.27 19.02 -8.07
N ASP A 84 -0.58 20.08 -7.65
CA ASP A 84 -1.16 21.10 -6.77
C ASP A 84 -2.39 21.79 -7.34
N SER A 85 -2.43 22.03 -8.65
CA SER A 85 -3.60 22.60 -9.33
C SER A 85 -4.84 21.72 -9.18
N VAL A 86 -4.70 20.40 -9.36
CA VAL A 86 -5.80 19.44 -9.22
C VAL A 86 -6.26 19.33 -7.78
N ARG A 87 -5.32 19.33 -6.82
CA ARG A 87 -5.66 19.29 -5.40
C ARG A 87 -6.55 20.48 -5.01
N ARG A 88 -6.17 21.68 -5.44
CA ARG A 88 -6.97 22.91 -5.21
C ARG A 88 -8.36 22.79 -5.80
N ILE A 89 -8.47 22.39 -7.08
CA ILE A 89 -9.77 22.19 -7.73
C ILE A 89 -10.65 21.21 -6.92
N ILE A 90 -10.10 20.10 -6.45
CA ILE A 90 -10.88 19.11 -5.67
C ILE A 90 -11.33 19.70 -4.34
N GLU A 91 -10.44 20.39 -3.62
CA GLU A 91 -10.73 21.01 -2.32
C GLU A 91 -11.76 22.16 -2.46
N ASP A 92 -11.66 22.98 -3.52
CA ASP A 92 -12.60 24.06 -3.84
C ASP A 92 -14.02 23.53 -4.09
N HIS A 93 -14.15 22.31 -4.63
CA HIS A 93 -15.41 21.61 -4.85
C HIS A 93 -15.85 20.74 -3.65
N GLY A 94 -15.23 20.90 -2.47
CA GLY A 94 -15.62 20.20 -1.24
C GLY A 94 -15.15 18.74 -1.15
N GLY A 95 -14.23 18.32 -2.02
CA GLY A 95 -13.59 17.02 -1.98
C GLY A 95 -12.39 16.97 -1.02
N SER A 96 -11.73 15.81 -0.93
CA SER A 96 -10.50 15.64 -0.17
C SER A 96 -9.51 14.69 -0.85
N VAL A 97 -8.22 14.95 -0.69
CA VAL A 97 -7.13 14.16 -1.31
C VAL A 97 -6.20 13.63 -0.23
N ASN A 98 -6.14 12.30 -0.09
CA ASN A 98 -5.26 11.60 0.82
C ASN A 98 -4.11 10.93 0.08
N PHE A 99 -2.88 11.16 0.54
CA PHE A 99 -1.68 10.57 -0.05
C PHE A 99 -1.30 9.27 0.65
N VAL A 100 -1.29 8.17 -0.11
CA VAL A 100 -0.97 6.83 0.40
C VAL A 100 0.23 6.26 -0.35
N TYR A 101 1.25 5.86 0.41
CA TYR A 101 2.42 5.18 -0.15
C TYR A 101 2.11 3.70 -0.43
N PHE A 102 2.41 3.25 -1.65
CA PHE A 102 2.29 1.85 -2.05
C PHE A 102 3.63 1.29 -2.50
N ASN A 103 4.01 0.14 -1.94
CA ASN A 103 5.12 -0.65 -2.47
C ASN A 103 4.65 -1.43 -3.71
N ARG A 104 5.58 -1.80 -4.59
CA ARG A 104 5.31 -2.58 -5.82
C ARG A 104 4.53 -3.86 -5.54
N LEU A 105 4.87 -4.59 -4.47
CA LEU A 105 4.16 -5.82 -4.08
C LEU A 105 2.68 -5.55 -3.75
N ASN A 106 2.37 -4.40 -3.13
CA ASN A 106 0.99 -4.04 -2.81
C ASN A 106 0.22 -3.79 -4.10
N ILE A 107 0.81 -3.04 -5.03
CA ILE A 107 0.19 -2.75 -6.34
C ILE A 107 -0.03 -4.04 -7.13
N ASP A 108 0.95 -4.94 -7.16
CA ASP A 108 0.83 -6.21 -7.88
C ASP A 108 -0.23 -7.13 -7.24
N ARG A 109 -0.36 -7.13 -5.91
CA ARG A 109 -1.48 -7.80 -5.22
C ARG A 109 -2.83 -7.19 -5.58
N MET A 110 -2.94 -5.86 -5.60
CA MET A 110 -4.16 -5.14 -5.95
C MET A 110 -4.62 -5.42 -7.39
N LYS A 111 -3.69 -5.54 -8.33
CA LYS A 111 -4.00 -5.98 -9.70
C LYS A 111 -4.53 -7.40 -9.72
N GLY A 112 -3.91 -8.30 -8.98
CA GLY A 112 -4.32 -9.70 -8.88
C GLY A 112 -5.68 -9.86 -8.21
N SER A 113 -5.99 -9.06 -7.17
CA SER A 113 -7.29 -9.07 -6.51
C SER A 113 -8.38 -8.42 -7.37
N ALA A 114 -8.05 -7.40 -8.17
CA ALA A 114 -8.99 -6.86 -9.15
C ALA A 114 -9.35 -7.87 -10.26
N LEU A 115 -8.56 -8.93 -10.43
CA LEU A 115 -8.77 -10.02 -11.38
C LEU A 115 -9.41 -11.28 -10.77
N ARG A 116 -9.54 -11.35 -9.43
CA ARG A 116 -10.19 -12.46 -8.73
C ARG A 116 -11.60 -12.01 -8.36
N ASP A 117 -12.61 -12.75 -8.81
CA ASP A 117 -14.02 -12.46 -8.61
C ASP A 117 -14.39 -12.13 -7.15
N ARG A 118 -15.22 -11.10 -6.98
CA ARG A 118 -15.66 -10.54 -5.69
C ARG A 118 -16.71 -11.39 -4.94
N SER A 119 -16.92 -12.64 -5.31
CA SER A 119 -17.91 -13.53 -4.68
C SER A 119 -17.33 -14.44 -3.58
N SER A 120 -16.01 -14.60 -3.48
CA SER A 120 -15.41 -15.67 -2.66
C SER A 120 -14.23 -15.26 -1.76
N ASP A 121 -14.07 -13.98 -1.44
CA ASP A 121 -13.02 -13.54 -0.51
C ASP A 121 -13.59 -13.30 0.90
N PRO A 122 -13.46 -14.25 1.84
CA PRO A 122 -13.83 -14.07 3.25
C PRO A 122 -12.92 -13.08 4.00
N TRP A 123 -11.94 -12.48 3.31
CA TRP A 123 -10.95 -11.56 3.86
C TRP A 123 -11.29 -10.08 3.63
N LYS A 124 -12.52 -9.76 3.22
CA LYS A 124 -12.99 -8.38 3.02
C LYS A 124 -12.88 -7.50 4.27
N GLU A 125 -12.79 -8.09 5.47
CA GLU A 125 -12.56 -7.34 6.72
C GLU A 125 -11.07 -7.23 7.11
N HIS A 126 -10.17 -7.96 6.47
CA HIS A 126 -8.78 -8.13 6.93
C HIS A 126 -7.70 -7.44 6.08
N LEU A 127 -8.07 -6.74 5.00
CA LEU A 127 -7.12 -5.96 4.18
C LEU A 127 -7.03 -4.47 4.57
N VAL A 128 -7.47 -4.11 5.77
CA VAL A 128 -6.86 -2.96 6.47
C VAL A 128 -5.54 -3.47 7.03
N TYR A 129 -4.47 -3.41 6.25
CA TYR A 129 -3.14 -3.56 6.84
C TYR A 129 -2.95 -2.41 7.85
N PRO A 130 -2.82 -2.67 9.17
CA PRO A 130 -2.35 -1.63 10.06
C PRO A 130 -0.95 -1.27 9.59
N CYS A 131 -0.77 0.00 9.23
CA CYS A 131 0.52 0.56 8.90
C CYS A 131 1.54 0.15 9.97
N ILE A 132 2.53 -0.65 9.57
CA ILE A 132 3.68 -0.93 10.44
C ILE A 132 4.50 0.36 10.49
N ARG A 133 4.21 1.14 11.54
CA ARG A 133 5.07 2.09 12.26
C ARG A 133 5.82 3.10 11.38
N THR A 134 5.12 4.16 10.97
CA THR A 134 5.74 5.48 10.81
C THR A 134 5.14 6.45 11.82
N LYS A 135 6.02 7.24 12.44
CA LYS A 135 5.72 8.15 13.54
C LYS A 135 4.90 9.36 13.04
N PHE A 136 3.63 9.20 12.68
CA PHE A 136 2.70 10.34 12.61
C PHE A 136 1.28 9.84 12.85
N ALA A 137 0.56 10.55 13.72
CA ALA A 137 -0.75 10.22 14.23
C ALA A 137 -1.74 9.90 13.10
N ASN A 138 -2.50 8.81 13.28
CA ASN A 138 -3.90 8.60 12.87
C ASN A 138 -4.25 7.12 13.14
N GLN A 139 -4.51 6.79 14.40
CA GLN A 139 -5.21 5.57 14.76
C GLN A 139 -6.53 5.97 15.41
N SER A 140 -7.63 5.66 14.75
CA SER A 140 -8.94 5.63 15.40
C SER A 140 -8.91 4.57 16.52
N PRO A 141 -9.40 4.87 17.73
CA PRO A 141 -9.13 4.07 18.94
C PRO A 141 -9.88 2.73 19.04
N LYS A 142 -10.50 2.21 17.97
CA LYS A 142 -11.42 1.06 18.04
C LYS A 142 -10.90 -0.27 17.48
N VAL A 143 -9.72 -0.33 16.86
CA VAL A 143 -9.18 -1.58 16.24
C VAL A 143 -8.13 -2.26 17.13
N ALA A 144 -8.27 -2.13 18.45
CA ALA A 144 -7.38 -2.77 19.41
C ALA A 144 -8.14 -3.86 20.18
N ARG A 145 -8.37 -5.01 19.55
CA ARG A 145 -8.68 -6.28 20.24
C ARG A 145 -8.52 -7.46 19.26
N GLN A 146 -7.61 -8.37 19.64
CA GLN A 146 -7.43 -9.74 19.14
C GLN A 146 -6.59 -9.94 17.86
N THR A 147 -5.26 -9.84 18.02
CA THR A 147 -4.34 -10.70 17.25
C THR A 147 -3.68 -11.66 18.23
N THR A 148 -4.15 -12.90 18.30
CA THR A 148 -3.33 -13.96 18.90
C THR A 148 -2.11 -14.16 17.98
N PRO A 149 -0.87 -14.14 18.51
CA PRO A 149 0.30 -14.32 17.66
C PRO A 149 0.34 -15.75 17.08
N PRO A 150 0.84 -15.94 15.84
CA PRO A 150 0.90 -17.25 15.22
C PRO A 150 1.71 -18.24 16.07
N PRO A 151 1.37 -19.54 16.06
CA PRO A 151 1.84 -20.54 17.03
C PRO A 151 3.37 -20.72 17.07
N ARG A 152 4.09 -20.29 16.02
CA ARG A 152 5.57 -20.32 15.97
C ARG A 152 6.24 -19.25 16.83
N LEU A 153 5.54 -18.17 17.20
CA LEU A 153 6.09 -17.03 17.94
C LEU A 153 5.50 -16.88 19.36
N ARG A 154 4.61 -17.80 19.75
CA ARG A 154 3.85 -17.77 21.01
C ARG A 154 4.76 -17.66 22.23
N LEU A 155 5.81 -18.50 22.31
CA LEU A 155 6.75 -18.51 23.44
C LEU A 155 7.55 -17.20 23.56
N ARG A 156 7.93 -16.58 22.43
CA ARG A 156 8.71 -15.34 22.45
C ARG A 156 7.86 -14.16 22.90
N TYR A 157 6.57 -14.17 22.55
CA TYR A 157 5.59 -13.19 22.98
C TYR A 157 5.24 -13.36 24.47
N GLU A 158 5.02 -14.59 24.93
CA GLU A 158 4.73 -14.91 26.33
C GLU A 158 5.89 -14.54 27.28
N LEU A 159 7.13 -14.71 26.83
CA LEU A 159 8.33 -14.27 27.55
C LEU A 159 8.48 -12.74 27.59
N GLN A 160 8.00 -12.03 26.56
CA GLN A 160 8.01 -10.56 26.54
C GLN A 160 6.88 -9.94 27.37
N SER A 161 5.71 -10.59 27.43
CA SER A 161 4.54 -10.11 28.18
C SER A 161 4.58 -10.44 29.68
N SER A 162 5.41 -11.40 30.11
CA SER A 162 5.52 -11.82 31.52
C SER A 162 6.36 -10.88 32.39
N GLY A 163 6.91 -9.79 31.84
CA GLY A 163 7.61 -8.74 32.60
C GLY A 163 8.95 -9.17 33.24
N LYS A 164 9.44 -10.38 32.97
CA LYS A 164 10.67 -10.92 33.58
C LYS A 164 11.91 -10.47 32.80
N SER A 165 12.83 -9.78 33.48
CA SER A 165 14.05 -9.22 32.89
C SER A 165 15.06 -10.28 32.45
N GLY A 166 15.34 -10.30 31.14
CA GLY A 166 16.61 -10.63 30.45
C GLY A 166 17.37 -11.92 30.76
N TRP A 167 17.69 -12.22 32.02
CA TRP A 167 18.71 -13.21 32.41
C TRP A 167 18.13 -14.56 32.87
N SER A 168 16.96 -14.58 33.53
CA SER A 168 16.30 -15.84 33.91
C SER A 168 15.83 -16.66 32.69
N ASN A 169 15.55 -15.97 31.58
CA ASN A 169 14.94 -16.55 30.39
C ASN A 169 15.93 -17.35 29.52
N GLN A 170 17.24 -17.10 29.65
CA GLN A 170 18.23 -17.78 28.80
C GLN A 170 18.40 -19.26 29.17
N ARG A 171 18.34 -19.60 30.46
CA ARG A 171 18.44 -21.00 30.92
C ARG A 171 17.24 -21.84 30.51
N GLU A 172 16.03 -21.29 30.61
CA GLU A 172 14.81 -21.98 30.18
C GLU A 172 14.76 -22.17 28.66
N VAL A 173 15.15 -21.15 27.88
CA VAL A 173 15.23 -21.25 26.42
C VAL A 173 16.28 -22.29 26.00
N LEU A 174 17.45 -22.31 26.65
CA LEU A 174 18.48 -23.32 26.40
C LEU A 174 18.01 -24.74 26.76
N ALA A 175 17.31 -24.91 27.90
CA ALA A 175 16.75 -26.20 28.30
C ALA A 175 15.72 -26.74 27.29
N ILE A 176 14.82 -25.87 26.79
CA ILE A 176 13.82 -26.22 25.77
C ILE A 176 14.50 -26.59 24.43
N MET A 177 15.56 -25.86 24.05
CA MET A 177 16.34 -26.18 22.84
C MET A 177 17.07 -27.52 22.99
N TYR A 178 17.61 -27.82 24.17
CA TYR A 178 18.32 -29.07 24.46
C TYR A 178 17.39 -30.29 24.38
N VAL A 179 16.20 -30.23 24.98
CA VAL A 179 15.17 -31.29 24.90
C VAL A 179 14.73 -31.55 23.45
N ARG A 180 14.59 -30.50 22.63
CA ARG A 180 14.25 -30.64 21.21
C ARG A 180 15.36 -31.30 20.38
N LYS A 181 16.63 -31.02 20.71
CA LYS A 181 17.78 -31.64 20.03
C LYS A 181 17.83 -33.14 20.36
N SER A 182 17.68 -33.50 21.64
CA SER A 182 17.61 -34.89 22.12
C SER A 182 16.50 -35.71 21.45
N ARG A 183 15.28 -35.16 21.33
CA ARG A 183 14.14 -35.84 20.66
C ARG A 183 14.33 -36.04 19.15
N LYS A 184 15.15 -35.22 18.49
CA LYS A 184 15.49 -35.38 17.07
C LYS A 184 16.51 -36.48 16.83
N SER A 185 17.44 -36.69 17.77
CA SER A 185 18.41 -37.79 17.72
C SER A 185 17.77 -39.16 17.98
N HIS A 186 16.79 -39.26 18.88
CA HIS A 186 16.08 -40.52 19.15
C HIS A 186 15.16 -41.01 18.03
N LYS A 187 14.80 -40.15 17.07
CA LYS A 187 13.99 -40.54 15.89
C LYS A 187 14.83 -41.00 14.68
N ARG A 188 16.14 -41.15 14.84
CA ARG A 188 17.09 -41.52 13.78
C ARG A 188 17.80 -42.86 14.03
N LEU A 189 17.35 -43.62 15.02
CA LEU A 189 17.66 -45.04 15.23
C LEU A 189 16.38 -45.83 14.95
#